data_AF-A0A843S8P3-F1
#
_entry.id   AF-A0A843S8P3-F1
#
_cell.length_a   1.000
_cell.length_b   1.000
_cell.length_c   1.000
_cell.angle_alpha   90.00
_cell.angle_beta   90.00
_cell.angle_gamma   90.00
#
_symmetry.space_group_name_H-M   'P 1'
#
loop_
_entity.id
_entity.type
_entity.pdbx_description
1 polymer ?
#
loop_
_entity_poly.entity_id
_entity_poly.type
_entity_poly.pdbx_seq_one_letter_code
_entity_poly.pdbx_strand_id
1 'polypeptide(L)'
;MTTILAPTTLRGHTSSMVPSDERCSSAGSSLPLMLVNEGRADDASLDIAKREAEATWVAAGLHLVWTTPEMFGGSSPYPGVFVVIRPDFLPGGSVSRFEASQRGRHVLGRVMFIDGSPRRLIEVSMRAIRTSVREVHAEGPRSAAFLRVAGRGVVGRALGRVIAHEIGHWLFGRKHTEAGLMKPSLYPHDLIRPKALALPRGWSVAEVEHLRALHSRCAIDDRRASSKALMQGAAARRAPSEARVRHRAWSDSSPS
;
A
#
# COMPACT_ATOMS: atom_id res chain seq x y z
N MET A 1 -60.04 -45.63 32.93
CA MET A 1 -58.89 -44.69 32.91
C MET A 1 -59.33 -43.47 32.13
N THR A 2 -59.59 -42.36 32.82
CA THR A 2 -60.23 -41.16 32.28
C THR A 2 -59.18 -40.05 32.20
N THR A 3 -58.88 -39.58 30.99
CA THR A 3 -57.91 -38.50 30.75
C THR A 3 -58.65 -37.17 30.66
N ILE A 4 -58.32 -36.24 31.55
CA ILE A 4 -58.81 -34.86 31.61
C ILE A 4 -57.83 -33.98 30.82
N LEU A 5 -58.33 -33.21 29.85
CA LEU A 5 -57.57 -32.19 29.12
C LEU A 5 -57.77 -30.81 29.78
N ALA A 6 -56.68 -30.10 30.06
CA ALA A 6 -56.68 -28.73 30.57
C ALA A 6 -56.59 -27.70 29.42
N PRO A 7 -57.14 -26.48 29.59
CA PRO A 7 -57.19 -25.47 28.55
C PRO A 7 -55.90 -24.65 28.43
N THR A 8 -55.42 -24.50 27.18
CA THR A 8 -54.28 -23.67 26.78
C THR A 8 -54.63 -22.18 26.85
N THR A 9 -53.90 -21.40 27.65
CA THR A 9 -54.05 -19.94 27.72
C THR A 9 -53.13 -19.26 26.69
N LEU A 10 -53.72 -18.55 25.73
CA LEU A 10 -52.99 -17.68 24.79
C LEU A 10 -52.50 -16.42 25.51
N ARG A 11 -51.18 -16.26 25.66
CA ARG A 11 -50.55 -14.99 26.05
C ARG A 11 -50.26 -14.15 24.81
N GLY A 12 -50.99 -13.04 24.65
CA GLY A 12 -50.70 -12.01 23.65
C GLY A 12 -49.32 -11.41 23.89
N HIS A 13 -48.44 -11.56 22.91
CA HIS A 13 -47.15 -10.87 22.85
C HIS A 13 -47.39 -9.50 22.21
N THR A 14 -47.23 -8.42 22.97
CA THR A 14 -47.13 -7.08 22.43
C THR A 14 -45.79 -6.96 21.71
N SER A 15 -45.85 -6.90 20.38
CA SER A 15 -44.70 -6.70 19.51
C SER A 15 -44.15 -5.29 19.76
N SER A 16 -43.15 -5.19 20.63
CA SER A 16 -42.36 -3.98 20.81
C SER A 16 -41.56 -3.77 19.54
N MET A 17 -41.98 -2.78 18.73
CA MET A 17 -41.17 -2.21 17.65
C MET A 17 -39.92 -1.59 18.26
N VAL A 18 -38.89 -2.41 18.46
CA VAL A 18 -37.53 -1.91 18.58
C VAL A 18 -37.22 -1.23 17.24
N PRO A 19 -36.88 0.06 17.19
CA PRO A 19 -36.42 0.68 15.96
C PRO A 19 -35.24 -0.16 15.48
N SER A 20 -35.38 -0.77 14.31
CA SER A 20 -34.28 -1.40 13.62
C SER A 20 -33.18 -0.36 13.55
N ASP A 21 -32.14 -0.52 14.36
CA ASP A 21 -30.88 0.19 14.18
C ASP A 21 -30.47 -0.10 12.74
N GLU A 22 -30.77 0.86 11.85
CA GLU A 22 -30.06 1.04 10.60
C GLU A 22 -28.62 1.33 11.00
N ARG A 23 -27.91 0.27 11.41
CA ARG A 23 -26.46 0.27 11.48
C ARG A 23 -26.07 0.75 10.11
N CYS A 24 -25.58 1.99 10.04
CA CYS A 24 -24.84 2.49 8.90
C CYS A 24 -23.96 1.33 8.48
N SER A 25 -24.33 0.68 7.38
CA SER A 25 -23.49 -0.33 6.77
C SER A 25 -22.27 0.49 6.42
N SER A 26 -21.24 0.36 7.25
CA SER A 26 -19.97 1.02 7.07
C SER A 26 -19.50 0.45 5.74
N ALA A 27 -19.75 1.21 4.68
CA ALA A 27 -19.34 0.86 3.35
C ALA A 27 -17.83 0.69 3.45
N GLY A 28 -17.38 -0.57 3.50
CA GLY A 28 -16.01 -0.89 3.87
C GLY A 28 -15.07 -0.07 3.00
N SER A 29 -14.10 0.58 3.64
CA SER A 29 -13.12 1.36 2.90
C SER A 29 -12.44 0.45 1.87
N SER A 30 -12.44 0.91 0.62
CA SER A 30 -11.75 0.22 -0.47
C SER A 30 -10.41 0.90 -0.75
N LEU A 31 -9.37 0.12 -1.06
CA LEU A 31 -8.07 0.59 -1.52
C LEU A 31 -7.83 0.09 -2.95
N PRO A 32 -7.93 0.95 -3.97
CA PRO A 32 -7.59 0.58 -5.33
C PRO A 32 -6.06 0.37 -5.45
N LEU A 33 -5.68 -0.83 -5.90
CA LEU A 33 -4.31 -1.25 -6.15
C LEU A 33 -4.12 -1.61 -7.62
N MET A 34 -3.08 -1.10 -8.25
CA MET A 34 -2.65 -1.52 -9.59
C MET A 34 -1.42 -2.41 -9.45
N LEU A 35 -1.55 -3.67 -9.85
CA LEU A 35 -0.47 -4.64 -9.73
C LEU A 35 0.34 -4.71 -11.03
N VAL A 36 1.63 -4.39 -10.97
CA VAL A 36 2.56 -4.48 -12.10
C VAL A 36 3.54 -5.63 -11.83
N ASN A 37 3.51 -6.68 -12.66
CA ASN A 37 4.31 -7.89 -12.48
C ASN A 37 5.57 -7.91 -13.37
N GLU A 38 6.52 -7.04 -13.09
CA GLU A 38 7.83 -7.06 -13.78
C GLU A 38 8.70 -8.25 -13.34
N GLY A 39 8.47 -8.76 -12.12
CA GLY A 39 9.19 -9.87 -11.51
C GLY A 39 8.84 -11.25 -12.07
N ARG A 40 7.93 -11.32 -13.04
CA ARG A 40 7.48 -12.57 -13.69
C ARG A 40 7.07 -13.62 -12.65
N ALA A 41 6.27 -13.21 -11.68
CA ALA A 41 5.48 -14.15 -10.88
C ALA A 41 4.52 -14.89 -11.81
N ASP A 42 4.29 -16.18 -11.59
CA ASP A 42 3.21 -16.89 -12.30
C ASP A 42 1.83 -16.46 -11.75
N ASP A 43 0.79 -16.58 -12.57
CA ASP A 43 -0.56 -16.11 -12.24
C ASP A 43 -1.11 -16.77 -10.97
N ALA A 44 -0.84 -18.05 -10.75
CA ALA A 44 -1.28 -18.74 -9.54
C ALA A 44 -0.63 -18.15 -8.28
N SER A 45 0.67 -17.85 -8.32
CA SER A 45 1.36 -17.13 -7.24
C SER A 45 0.79 -15.73 -7.01
N LEU A 46 0.46 -14.99 -8.07
CA LEU A 46 -0.15 -13.66 -7.96
C LEU A 46 -1.54 -13.72 -7.32
N ASP A 47 -2.39 -14.65 -7.73
CA ASP A 47 -3.74 -14.78 -7.19
C ASP A 47 -3.72 -15.19 -5.72
N ILE A 48 -2.78 -16.05 -5.33
CA ILE A 48 -2.55 -16.39 -3.92
C ILE A 48 -2.05 -15.15 -3.15
N ALA A 49 -1.14 -14.37 -3.72
CA ALA A 49 -0.63 -13.16 -3.09
C ALA A 49 -1.73 -12.11 -2.85
N LYS A 50 -2.59 -11.88 -3.85
CA LYS A 50 -3.74 -10.97 -3.75
C LYS A 50 -4.68 -11.42 -2.62
N ARG A 51 -5.05 -12.70 -2.59
CA ARG A 51 -5.92 -13.26 -1.55
C ARG A 51 -5.30 -13.20 -0.15
N GLU A 52 -4.02 -13.52 0.00
CA GLU A 52 -3.32 -13.45 1.30
C GLU A 52 -3.25 -12.00 1.81
N ALA A 53 -2.93 -11.05 0.93
CA ALA A 53 -2.91 -9.63 1.28
C ALA A 53 -4.30 -9.11 1.64
N GLU A 54 -5.32 -9.47 0.86
CA GLU A 54 -6.71 -9.09 1.12
C GLU A 54 -7.24 -9.68 2.42
N ALA A 55 -7.02 -10.98 2.66
CA ALA A 55 -7.44 -11.65 3.90
C ALA A 55 -6.83 -11.00 5.15
N THR A 56 -5.62 -10.46 5.04
CA THR A 56 -4.97 -9.70 6.13
C THR A 56 -5.73 -8.41 6.43
N TRP A 57 -6.09 -7.64 5.39
CA TRP A 57 -6.68 -6.31 5.54
C TRP A 57 -8.19 -6.32 5.75
N VAL A 58 -8.90 -7.34 5.25
CA VAL A 58 -10.33 -7.55 5.51
C VAL A 58 -10.60 -7.73 7.00
N ALA A 59 -9.69 -8.34 7.76
CA ALA A 59 -9.81 -8.44 9.21
C ALA A 59 -9.77 -7.07 9.93
N ALA A 60 -9.18 -6.07 9.28
CA ALA A 60 -9.20 -4.66 9.71
C ALA A 60 -10.31 -3.84 9.04
N GLY A 61 -11.15 -4.47 8.22
CA GLY A 61 -12.28 -3.92 7.45
C GLY A 61 -11.89 -3.23 6.12
N LEU A 62 -10.63 -3.32 5.70
CA LEU A 62 -10.15 -2.70 4.47
C LEU A 62 -10.20 -3.71 3.30
N HIS A 63 -10.95 -3.37 2.25
CA HIS A 63 -11.02 -4.16 1.03
C HIS A 63 -9.94 -3.71 0.03
N LEU A 64 -9.25 -4.66 -0.60
CA LEU A 64 -8.24 -4.37 -1.61
C LEU A 64 -8.82 -4.62 -3.01
N VAL A 65 -8.88 -3.56 -3.83
CA VAL A 65 -9.45 -3.65 -5.18
C VAL A 65 -8.31 -3.74 -6.18
N TRP A 66 -8.04 -4.94 -6.67
CA TRP A 66 -6.92 -5.22 -7.57
C TRP A 66 -7.28 -4.91 -9.03
N THR A 67 -6.40 -4.18 -9.71
CA THR A 67 -6.49 -3.88 -11.14
C THR A 67 -5.19 -4.26 -11.84
N THR A 68 -5.31 -4.73 -13.09
CA THR A 68 -4.16 -5.02 -13.96
C THR A 68 -3.93 -3.88 -14.96
N PRO A 69 -2.68 -3.63 -15.40
CA PRO A 69 -2.36 -2.48 -16.26
C PRO A 69 -3.06 -2.51 -17.61
N GLU A 70 -3.36 -3.70 -18.13
CA GLU A 70 -4.08 -3.89 -19.41
C GLU A 70 -5.47 -3.23 -19.41
N MET A 71 -6.08 -3.06 -18.23
CA MET A 71 -7.37 -2.35 -18.10
C MET A 71 -7.23 -0.83 -18.14
N PHE A 72 -6.00 -0.29 -18.08
CA PHE A 72 -5.73 1.15 -18.06
C PHE A 72 -5.34 1.67 -19.45
N GLY A 73 -6.28 1.61 -20.39
CA GLY A 73 -6.12 2.08 -21.77
C GLY A 73 -6.24 3.60 -21.98
N GLY A 74 -6.14 4.42 -20.92
CA GLY A 74 -6.44 5.86 -21.00
C GLY A 74 -5.43 6.75 -20.27
N SER A 75 -5.28 7.98 -20.76
CA SER A 75 -4.39 9.03 -20.24
C SER A 75 -4.74 9.57 -18.85
N SER A 76 -5.76 9.02 -18.19
CA SER A 76 -6.18 9.49 -16.87
C SER A 76 -5.19 9.00 -15.80
N PRO A 77 -4.76 9.84 -14.86
CA PRO A 77 -3.88 9.40 -13.77
C PRO A 77 -4.62 8.40 -12.88
N TYR A 78 -3.99 7.24 -12.61
CA TYR A 78 -4.55 6.25 -11.70
C TYR A 78 -4.65 6.82 -10.27
N PRO A 79 -5.85 6.82 -9.64
CA PRO A 79 -6.03 7.41 -8.31
C PRO A 79 -5.51 6.52 -7.18
N GLY A 80 -5.22 5.23 -7.45
CA GLY A 80 -4.82 4.25 -6.45
C GLY A 80 -3.31 4.15 -6.20
N VAL A 81 -2.90 3.05 -5.58
CA VAL A 81 -1.50 2.73 -5.27
C VAL A 81 -0.96 1.71 -6.25
N PHE A 82 0.23 1.95 -6.79
CA PHE A 82 0.93 0.98 -7.62
C PHE A 82 1.68 -0.02 -6.74
N VAL A 83 1.45 -1.31 -6.96
CA VAL A 83 2.23 -2.41 -6.38
C VAL A 83 3.07 -2.99 -7.51
N VAL A 84 4.36 -2.70 -7.52
CA VAL A 84 5.30 -3.15 -8.55
C VAL A 84 6.13 -4.30 -7.99
N ILE A 85 5.88 -5.50 -8.47
CA ILE A 85 6.71 -6.66 -8.20
C ILE A 85 7.85 -6.62 -9.21
N ARG A 86 9.07 -6.46 -8.73
CA ARG A 86 10.28 -6.45 -9.58
C ARG A 86 11.08 -7.73 -9.40
N PRO A 87 11.93 -8.10 -10.38
CA PRO A 87 12.94 -9.13 -10.17
C PRO A 87 13.84 -8.75 -8.99
N ASP A 88 14.26 -7.49 -8.96
CA ASP A 88 15.10 -6.89 -7.92
C ASP A 88 14.87 -5.38 -7.84
N PHE A 89 15.37 -4.72 -6.81
CA PHE A 89 15.28 -3.26 -6.73
C PHE A 89 16.25 -2.58 -7.69
N LEU A 90 15.77 -1.53 -8.36
CA LEU A 90 16.63 -0.73 -9.23
C LEU A 90 17.71 -0.02 -8.39
N PRO A 91 18.99 -0.03 -8.85
CA PRO A 91 20.04 0.77 -8.25
C PRO A 91 19.70 2.25 -8.43
N GLY A 92 19.69 3.03 -7.35
CA GLY A 92 19.43 4.47 -7.39
C GLY A 92 18.19 4.94 -6.62
N GLY A 93 17.34 4.02 -6.12
CA GLY A 93 16.51 4.38 -4.97
C GLY A 93 17.44 4.69 -3.80
N SER A 94 17.21 5.76 -3.04
CA SER A 94 18.00 6.08 -1.84
C SER A 94 17.77 5.00 -0.79
N VAL A 95 18.46 3.87 -0.96
CA VAL A 95 18.55 2.79 0.00
C VAL A 95 19.31 3.41 1.16
N SER A 96 18.62 3.70 2.26
CA SER A 96 19.27 4.25 3.45
C SER A 96 20.51 3.42 3.75
N ARG A 97 21.65 4.06 4.10
CA ARG A 97 22.88 3.32 4.50
C ARG A 97 22.61 2.30 5.62
N PHE A 98 21.49 2.47 6.34
CA PHE A 98 20.97 1.55 7.34
C PHE A 98 20.51 0.19 6.78
N GLU A 99 20.09 0.12 5.52
CA GLU A 99 19.76 -1.16 4.85
C GLU A 99 21.03 -1.87 4.37
N ALA A 100 22.07 -1.11 3.98
CA ALA A 100 23.37 -1.68 3.61
C ALA A 100 24.13 -2.31 4.81
N SER A 101 23.81 -1.91 6.04
CA SER A 101 24.45 -2.43 7.26
C SER A 101 23.80 -3.71 7.82
N GLN A 102 22.60 -4.09 7.36
CA GLN A 102 22.01 -5.39 7.72
C GLN A 102 22.66 -6.52 6.93
N ARG A 103 23.90 -6.87 7.30
CA ARG A 103 24.65 -7.97 6.69
C ARG A 103 23.81 -9.24 6.67
N GLY A 104 23.49 -9.72 5.46
CA GLY A 104 22.82 -10.99 5.23
C GLY A 104 21.29 -10.96 5.21
N ARG A 105 20.64 -9.79 5.29
CA ARG A 105 19.18 -9.69 5.15
C ARG A 105 18.76 -9.10 3.83
N HIS A 106 17.85 -9.79 3.16
CA HIS A 106 17.25 -9.30 1.94
C HIS A 106 16.12 -8.31 2.24
N VAL A 107 16.17 -7.11 1.64
CA VAL A 107 15.02 -6.21 1.62
C VAL A 107 13.93 -6.86 0.76
N LEU A 108 12.77 -7.12 1.35
CA LEU A 108 11.67 -7.84 0.68
C LEU A 108 10.75 -6.89 -0.08
N GLY A 109 10.49 -5.72 0.50
CA GLY A 109 9.63 -4.68 -0.03
C GLY A 109 10.06 -3.31 0.46
N ARG A 110 9.52 -2.26 -0.16
CA ARG A 110 9.69 -0.88 0.30
C ARG A 110 8.56 0.03 -0.15
N VAL A 111 8.33 1.06 0.66
CA VAL A 111 7.53 2.25 0.32
C VAL A 111 8.44 3.48 0.34
N MET A 112 8.38 4.28 -0.72
CA MET A 112 9.14 5.53 -0.79
C MET A 112 8.39 6.63 -0.03
N PHE A 113 9.06 7.35 0.85
CA PHE A 113 8.50 8.51 1.54
C PHE A 113 9.24 9.78 1.12
N ILE A 114 8.50 10.83 0.78
CA ILE A 114 9.03 12.16 0.47
C ILE A 114 8.32 13.14 1.40
N ASP A 115 9.11 13.91 2.15
CA ASP A 115 8.61 14.86 3.17
C ASP A 115 7.65 14.21 4.18
N GLY A 116 8.00 13.01 4.64
CA GLY A 116 7.20 12.22 5.58
C GLY A 116 5.97 11.53 4.98
N SER A 117 5.60 11.85 3.75
CA SER A 117 4.42 11.30 3.08
C SER A 117 4.79 10.12 2.16
N PRO A 118 4.03 9.01 2.19
CA PRO A 118 4.29 7.88 1.30
C PRO A 118 3.90 8.23 -0.14
N ARG A 119 4.76 7.87 -1.09
CA ARG A 119 4.44 7.86 -2.52
C ARG A 119 3.41 6.76 -2.79
N ARG A 120 2.65 6.90 -3.88
CA ARG A 120 1.69 5.90 -4.35
C ARG A 120 2.36 4.71 -5.04
N LEU A 121 3.50 4.27 -4.53
CA LEU A 121 4.31 3.21 -5.09
C LEU A 121 4.83 2.31 -3.95
N ILE A 122 4.46 1.04 -4.04
CA ILE A 122 4.97 -0.07 -3.25
C ILE A 122 5.83 -0.90 -4.21
N GLU A 123 7.08 -1.15 -3.87
CA GLU A 123 7.96 -2.03 -4.63
C GLU A 123 8.23 -3.30 -3.84
N VAL A 124 8.20 -4.45 -4.50
CA VAL A 124 8.44 -5.75 -3.87
C VAL A 124 9.47 -6.54 -4.69
N SER A 125 10.48 -7.11 -4.03
CA SER A 125 11.56 -7.86 -4.67
C SER A 125 11.24 -9.36 -4.72
N MET A 126 10.92 -9.86 -5.91
CA MET A 126 10.65 -11.28 -6.13
C MET A 126 11.88 -12.16 -5.86
N ARG A 127 13.09 -11.69 -6.22
CA ARG A 127 14.33 -12.44 -5.95
C ARG A 127 14.60 -12.57 -4.46
N ALA A 128 14.39 -11.51 -3.68
CA ALA A 128 14.56 -11.52 -2.23
C ALA A 128 13.58 -12.50 -1.56
N ILE A 129 12.31 -12.48 -1.97
CA ILE A 129 11.28 -13.40 -1.48
C ILE A 129 11.63 -14.86 -1.82
N ARG A 130 11.96 -15.16 -3.08
CA ARG A 130 12.35 -16.52 -3.50
C ARG A 130 13.58 -17.02 -2.74
N THR A 131 14.54 -16.13 -2.45
CA THR A 131 15.73 -16.49 -1.67
C THR A 131 15.36 -16.80 -0.23
N SER A 132 14.55 -15.96 0.41
CA SER A 132 14.04 -16.20 1.78
C SER A 132 13.26 -17.51 1.88
N VAL A 133 12.39 -17.81 0.90
CA VAL A 133 11.66 -19.09 0.87
C VAL A 133 12.61 -20.28 0.72
N ARG A 134 13.66 -20.16 -0.10
CA ARG A 134 14.71 -21.18 -0.28
C ARG A 134 15.54 -21.41 0.99
N GLU A 135 15.80 -20.39 1.78
CA GLU A 135 16.53 -20.54 3.05
C GLU A 135 15.82 -21.48 4.02
N VAL A 136 14.48 -21.46 4.08
CA VAL A 136 13.73 -22.42 4.92
C VAL A 136 13.93 -23.87 4.47
N HIS A 137 14.16 -24.11 3.17
CA HIS A 137 14.44 -25.46 2.69
C HIS A 137 15.78 -25.98 3.23
N ALA A 138 16.77 -25.10 3.41
CA ALA A 138 18.10 -25.48 3.85
C ALA A 138 18.15 -25.88 5.34
N GLU A 139 17.13 -25.52 6.12
CA GLU A 139 17.05 -25.80 7.56
C GLU A 139 16.65 -27.25 7.91
N GLY A 140 16.28 -28.11 6.94
CA GLY A 140 16.19 -29.56 7.15
C GLY A 140 15.13 -30.33 6.35
N PRO A 141 15.09 -31.68 6.46
CA PRO A 141 14.25 -32.56 5.62
C PRO A 141 12.74 -32.33 5.74
N ARG A 142 12.27 -31.93 6.94
CA ARG A 142 10.85 -31.64 7.19
C ARG A 142 10.38 -30.40 6.42
N SER A 143 11.23 -29.37 6.33
CA SER A 143 10.94 -28.15 5.56
C SER A 143 10.89 -28.43 4.06
N ALA A 144 11.78 -29.29 3.55
CA ALA A 144 11.78 -29.69 2.15
C ALA A 144 10.51 -30.45 1.73
N ALA A 145 10.00 -31.35 2.59
CA ALA A 145 8.76 -32.08 2.33
C ALA A 145 7.53 -31.16 2.30
N PHE A 146 7.42 -30.22 3.25
CA PHE A 146 6.34 -29.23 3.29
C PHE A 146 6.29 -28.40 2.00
N LEU A 147 7.45 -27.92 1.54
CA LEU A 147 7.55 -27.05 0.39
C LEU A 147 7.37 -27.79 -0.95
N ARG A 148 7.66 -29.10 -1.01
CA ARG A 148 7.29 -29.93 -2.16
C ARG A 148 5.79 -30.03 -2.36
N VAL A 149 5.03 -30.14 -1.27
CA VAL A 149 3.57 -30.23 -1.30
C VAL A 149 2.94 -28.84 -1.49
N ALA A 150 3.53 -27.80 -0.90
CA ALA A 150 2.98 -26.45 -0.91
C ALA A 150 3.55 -25.53 -2.02
N GLY A 151 4.44 -26.03 -2.88
CA GLY A 151 5.45 -25.27 -3.63
C GLY A 151 5.02 -23.96 -4.27
N ARG A 152 3.92 -23.92 -5.02
CA ARG A 152 3.42 -22.67 -5.64
C ARG A 152 2.70 -21.77 -4.65
N GLY A 153 1.97 -22.34 -3.70
CA GLY A 153 1.25 -21.57 -2.68
C GLY A 153 2.16 -20.85 -1.70
N VAL A 154 3.39 -21.32 -1.51
CA VAL A 154 4.33 -20.72 -0.55
C VAL A 154 4.87 -19.39 -1.06
N VAL A 155 5.31 -19.32 -2.32
CA VAL A 155 5.80 -18.07 -2.91
C VAL A 155 4.69 -17.03 -2.98
N GLY A 156 3.49 -17.41 -3.42
CA GLY A 156 2.33 -16.52 -3.43
C GLY A 156 1.98 -15.99 -2.03
N ARG A 157 1.99 -16.85 -1.00
CA ARG A 157 1.74 -16.44 0.39
C ARG A 157 2.82 -15.49 0.91
N ALA A 158 4.09 -15.82 0.69
CA ALA A 158 5.21 -14.97 1.08
C ALA A 158 5.10 -13.58 0.42
N LEU A 159 4.80 -13.56 -0.88
CA LEU A 159 4.58 -12.33 -1.64
C LEU A 159 3.39 -11.52 -1.09
N GLY A 160 2.26 -12.16 -0.84
CA GLY A 160 1.07 -11.50 -0.27
C GLY A 160 1.34 -10.86 1.09
N ARG A 161 2.13 -11.52 1.96
CA ARG A 161 2.50 -10.97 3.28
C ARG A 161 3.41 -9.77 3.18
N VAL A 162 4.40 -9.81 2.28
CA VAL A 162 5.26 -8.65 2.05
C VAL A 162 4.43 -7.49 1.50
N ILE A 163 3.55 -7.73 0.52
CA ILE A 163 2.63 -6.70 0.03
C ILE A 163 1.76 -6.13 1.16
N ALA A 164 1.19 -6.99 2.01
CA ALA A 164 0.37 -6.55 3.13
C ALA A 164 1.15 -5.71 4.15
N HIS A 165 2.42 -6.06 4.43
CA HIS A 165 3.33 -5.30 5.26
C HIS A 165 3.60 -3.90 4.67
N GLU A 166 3.93 -3.83 3.37
CA GLU A 166 4.19 -2.56 2.71
C GLU A 166 2.93 -1.68 2.60
N ILE A 167 1.74 -2.27 2.41
CA ILE A 167 0.47 -1.53 2.52
C ILE A 167 0.34 -0.93 3.92
N GLY A 168 0.76 -1.65 4.96
CA GLY A 168 0.80 -1.14 6.32
C GLY A 168 1.70 0.09 6.45
N HIS A 169 2.88 0.05 5.83
CA HIS A 169 3.75 1.23 5.76
C HIS A 169 3.14 2.39 4.99
N TRP A 170 2.48 2.11 3.86
CA TRP A 170 1.82 3.13 3.07
C TRP A 170 0.66 3.79 3.83
N LEU A 171 -0.08 3.04 4.64
CA LEU A 171 -1.21 3.55 5.42
C LEU A 171 -0.78 4.28 6.69
N PHE A 172 0.14 3.69 7.46
CA PHE A 172 0.45 4.11 8.84
C PHE A 172 1.86 4.70 9.01
N GLY A 173 2.58 4.88 7.91
CA GLY A 173 3.94 5.40 7.90
C GLY A 173 5.00 4.36 8.30
N ARG A 174 6.17 4.83 8.74
CA ARG A 174 7.34 3.99 9.07
C ARG A 174 7.24 3.26 10.42
N LYS A 175 6.05 3.15 10.99
CA LYS A 175 5.85 2.51 12.29
C LYS A 175 6.00 0.99 12.15
N HIS A 176 6.75 0.40 13.08
CA HIS A 176 6.84 -1.04 13.26
C HIS A 176 6.27 -1.44 14.61
N THR A 177 5.97 -2.71 14.78
CA THR A 177 5.61 -3.34 16.05
C THR A 177 6.64 -4.36 16.48
N GLU A 178 6.61 -4.79 17.74
CA GLU A 178 7.52 -5.83 18.23
C GLU A 178 7.18 -7.22 17.65
N ALA A 179 5.90 -7.45 17.32
CA ALA A 179 5.40 -8.72 16.81
C ALA A 179 4.32 -8.54 15.74
N GLY A 180 3.94 -9.63 15.09
CA GLY A 180 2.89 -9.66 14.07
C GLY A 180 3.40 -9.32 12.67
N LEU A 181 2.50 -8.84 11.81
CA LEU A 181 2.82 -8.53 10.41
C LEU A 181 3.77 -7.34 10.30
N MET A 182 3.62 -6.34 11.17
CA MET A 182 4.33 -5.06 11.09
C MET A 182 5.65 -5.03 11.87
N LYS A 183 6.20 -6.20 12.18
CA LYS A 183 7.54 -6.26 12.80
C LYS A 183 8.62 -5.81 11.82
N PRO A 184 9.74 -5.24 12.29
CA PRO A 184 10.77 -4.67 11.41
C PRO A 184 11.49 -5.68 10.52
N SER A 185 11.31 -6.99 10.78
CA SER A 185 11.92 -8.04 9.97
C SER A 185 10.99 -9.23 9.87
N LEU A 186 10.50 -9.51 8.66
CA LEU A 186 9.80 -10.74 8.34
C LEU A 186 10.83 -11.83 8.02
N TYR A 187 10.93 -12.81 8.91
CA TYR A 187 11.83 -13.94 8.73
C TYR A 187 11.20 -14.96 7.78
N PRO A 188 12.00 -15.84 7.18
CA PRO A 188 11.50 -16.89 6.29
C PRO A 188 10.32 -17.70 6.85
N HIS A 189 10.34 -18.06 8.14
CA HIS A 189 9.22 -18.75 8.80
C HIS A 189 7.93 -17.93 8.88
N ASP A 190 8.02 -16.60 9.00
CA ASP A 190 6.86 -15.71 8.98
C ASP A 190 6.22 -15.64 7.60
N LEU A 191 7.01 -15.81 6.55
CA LEU A 191 6.53 -15.73 5.17
C LEU A 191 5.76 -17.00 4.78
N ILE A 192 6.21 -18.17 5.23
CA ILE A 192 5.69 -19.45 4.73
C ILE A 192 4.62 -20.08 5.63
N ARG A 193 4.53 -19.70 6.91
CA ARG A 193 3.61 -20.35 7.87
C ARG A 193 2.15 -20.31 7.38
N PRO A 194 1.34 -21.36 7.55
CA PRO A 194 -0.05 -21.34 7.05
C PRO A 194 -0.95 -20.27 7.68
N LYS A 195 -0.68 -19.91 8.94
CA LYS A 195 -1.47 -18.93 9.69
C LYS A 195 -1.06 -17.50 9.33
N ALA A 196 -2.05 -16.66 9.00
CA ALA A 196 -1.85 -15.24 8.76
C ALA A 196 -1.14 -14.55 9.94
N LEU A 197 -0.38 -13.50 9.64
CA LEU A 197 0.21 -12.63 10.65
C LEU A 197 -0.85 -11.63 11.11
N ALA A 198 -1.01 -11.49 12.43
CA ALA A 198 -1.96 -10.52 12.98
C ALA A 198 -1.47 -9.10 12.72
N LEU A 199 -2.41 -8.21 12.38
CA LEU A 199 -2.18 -6.77 12.38
C LEU A 199 -2.02 -6.25 13.82
N PRO A 200 -1.34 -5.11 14.02
CA PRO A 200 -1.30 -4.44 15.31
C PRO A 200 -2.71 -4.13 15.82
N ARG A 201 -2.91 -4.21 17.15
CA ARG A 201 -4.17 -3.77 17.75
C ARG A 201 -4.39 -2.27 17.46
N GLY A 202 -5.61 -1.92 17.07
CA GLY A 202 -5.98 -0.54 16.75
C GLY A 202 -5.81 -0.17 15.26
N TRP A 203 -5.13 -0.98 14.46
CA TRP A 203 -5.10 -0.78 13.00
C TRP A 203 -6.45 -1.22 12.42
N SER A 204 -7.34 -0.25 12.18
CA SER A 204 -8.71 -0.45 11.72
C SER A 204 -9.04 0.48 10.54
N VAL A 205 -10.17 0.23 9.85
CA VAL A 205 -10.70 1.13 8.82
C VAL A 205 -10.81 2.56 9.32
N ALA A 206 -11.35 2.78 10.52
CA ALA A 206 -11.58 4.12 11.03
C ALA A 206 -10.27 4.91 11.12
N GLU A 207 -9.19 4.26 11.55
CA GLU A 207 -7.86 4.87 11.58
C GLU A 207 -7.31 5.10 10.17
N VAL A 208 -7.51 4.14 9.24
CA VAL A 208 -7.13 4.31 7.83
C VAL A 208 -7.84 5.51 7.19
N GLU A 209 -9.15 5.64 7.42
CA GLU A 209 -9.96 6.74 6.91
C GLU A 209 -9.53 8.07 7.51
N HIS A 210 -9.25 8.10 8.82
CA HIS A 210 -8.70 9.27 9.48
C HIS A 210 -7.37 9.72 8.84
N LEU A 211 -6.42 8.79 8.65
CA LEU A 211 -5.13 9.08 8.03
C LEU A 211 -5.28 9.51 6.56
N ARG A 212 -6.19 8.90 5.79
CA ARG A 212 -6.48 9.32 4.41
C ARG A 212 -7.07 10.72 4.34
N ALA A 213 -7.98 11.06 5.27
CA ALA A 213 -8.57 12.39 5.34
C ALA A 213 -7.51 13.45 5.64
N LEU A 214 -6.56 13.17 6.53
CA LEU A 214 -5.41 14.03 6.80
C LEU A 214 -4.53 14.22 5.55
N HIS A 215 -4.15 13.14 4.88
CA HIS A 215 -3.31 13.23 3.66
C HIS A 215 -4.01 13.96 2.50
N SER A 216 -5.32 13.79 2.35
CA SER A 216 -6.09 14.44 1.27
C SER A 216 -6.16 15.96 1.45
N ARG A 217 -6.17 16.46 2.69
CA ARG A 217 -6.19 17.91 2.98
C ARG A 217 -4.87 18.57 2.60
N CYS A 218 -3.73 18.00 3.00
CA CYS A 218 -2.41 18.54 2.64
C CYS A 218 -2.20 18.60 1.11
N ALA A 219 -2.65 17.59 0.36
CA ALA A 219 -2.50 17.55 -1.10
C ALA A 219 -3.32 18.62 -1.86
N ILE A 220 -4.37 19.16 -1.24
CA ILE A 220 -5.15 20.27 -1.81
C ILE A 220 -4.43 21.60 -1.53
N ASP A 221 -3.90 21.76 -0.33
CA ASP A 221 -3.19 22.98 0.08
C ASP A 221 -1.89 23.19 -0.71
N ASP A 222 -1.11 22.12 -0.96
CA ASP A 222 0.12 22.19 -1.77
C ASP A 222 -0.14 22.59 -3.23
N ARG A 223 -1.24 22.10 -3.82
CA ARG A 223 -1.65 22.49 -5.17
C ARG A 223 -2.06 23.95 -5.24
N ARG A 224 -2.73 24.44 -4.21
CA ARG A 224 -3.13 25.86 -4.11
C ARG A 224 -1.91 26.77 -3.95
N ALA A 225 -0.94 26.37 -3.11
CA ALA A 225 0.32 27.10 -2.94
C ALA A 225 1.15 27.13 -4.22
N SER A 226 1.31 25.99 -4.90
CA SER A 226 2.05 25.87 -6.15
C SER A 226 1.41 26.68 -7.29
N SER A 227 0.07 26.64 -7.40
CA SER A 227 -0.66 27.44 -8.39
C SER A 227 -0.52 28.94 -8.13
N LYS A 228 -0.62 29.38 -6.87
CA LYS A 228 -0.40 30.78 -6.48
C LYS A 228 1.03 31.25 -6.81
N ALA A 229 2.04 30.43 -6.51
CA ALA A 229 3.44 30.74 -6.83
C ALA A 229 3.69 30.82 -8.34
N LEU A 230 3.09 29.93 -9.14
CA LEU A 230 3.17 29.99 -10.60
C LEU A 230 2.53 31.27 -11.15
N MET A 231 1.35 31.65 -10.64
CA MET A 231 0.66 32.88 -11.04
C MET A 231 1.43 34.15 -10.63
N GLN A 232 2.02 34.17 -9.44
CA GLN A 232 2.84 35.29 -8.97
C GLN A 232 4.17 35.41 -9.74
N GLY A 233 4.81 34.27 -10.05
CA GLY A 233 6.01 34.23 -10.89
C GLY A 233 5.75 34.62 -12.35
N ALA A 234 4.56 34.35 -12.87
CA ALA A 234 4.14 34.81 -14.20
C ALA A 234 3.85 36.32 -14.21
N ALA A 235 3.26 36.87 -13.15
CA ALA A 235 3.05 38.30 -13.00
C ALA A 235 4.37 39.09 -12.88
N ALA A 236 5.34 38.58 -12.11
CA ALA A 236 6.64 39.23 -11.95
C ALA A 236 7.49 39.29 -13.24
N ARG A 237 7.28 38.34 -14.18
CA ARG A 237 7.97 38.34 -15.50
C ARG A 237 7.28 39.22 -16.55
N ARG A 238 6.13 39.81 -16.25
CA ARG A 238 5.43 40.78 -17.12
C ARG A 238 5.63 42.23 -16.70
N ALA A 239 6.60 42.52 -15.83
CA ALA A 239 7.05 43.90 -15.66
C ALA A 239 7.77 44.35 -16.95
N PRO A 240 7.33 45.45 -17.59
CA PRO A 240 7.91 45.91 -18.85
C PRO A 240 9.38 46.31 -18.65
N SER A 241 10.25 45.84 -19.56
CA SER A 241 11.65 46.25 -19.64
C SER A 241 11.79 47.69 -20.19
N GLU A 242 11.06 48.64 -19.62
CA GLU A 242 11.22 50.06 -19.90
C GLU A 242 12.35 50.62 -19.04
N ALA A 243 13.61 50.34 -19.42
CA ALA A 243 14.76 51.21 -19.15
C ALA A 243 16.08 50.52 -19.53
N ARG A 244 16.55 50.73 -20.75
CA ARG A 244 17.95 51.13 -21.07
C ARG A 244 18.15 51.23 -22.58
N VAL A 245 17.53 52.24 -23.19
CA VAL A 245 18.12 52.89 -24.36
C VAL A 245 19.14 53.88 -23.81
N ARG A 246 20.39 53.43 -23.62
CA ARG A 246 21.52 54.35 -23.50
C ARG A 246 22.10 54.52 -24.90
N HIS A 247 21.91 55.73 -25.42
CA HIS A 247 22.59 56.28 -26.59
C HIS A 247 24.07 55.86 -26.62
N ARG A 248 24.46 55.06 -27.63
CA ARG A 248 25.85 55.04 -28.10
C ARG A 248 25.95 56.13 -29.16
N ALA A 249 26.57 57.24 -28.76
CA ALA A 249 26.94 58.31 -29.64
C ALA A 249 27.95 57.80 -30.68
N TRP A 250 27.73 58.24 -31.91
CA TRP A 250 28.70 58.26 -33.00
C TRP A 250 30.03 58.87 -32.56
N SER A 251 31.12 58.27 -33.03
CA SER A 251 32.35 58.98 -33.29
C SER A 251 32.97 58.37 -34.55
N ASP A 252 32.70 59.06 -35.66
CA ASP A 252 33.53 59.09 -36.86
C ASP A 252 34.95 59.47 -36.47
N SER A 253 35.95 58.77 -37.02
CA SER A 253 37.32 59.24 -37.18
C SER A 253 38.07 58.29 -38.12
N SER A 254 38.01 58.56 -39.42
CA SER A 254 39.13 58.29 -40.34
C SER A 254 40.08 59.50 -40.25
N PRO A 255 41.41 59.30 -40.18
CA PRO A 255 42.26 59.30 -41.39
C PRO A 255 43.41 58.26 -41.27
N SER A 256 44.20 57.87 -42.27
CA SER A 256 44.65 58.43 -43.55
C SER A 256 44.91 57.29 -44.55
#